data_AF-A0AA41V342-F1
#
_entry.id   AF-A0AA41V342-F1
#
_cell.length_a   1.000
_cell.length_b   1.000
_cell.length_c   1.000
_cell.angle_alpha   90.00
_cell.angle_beta   90.00
_cell.angle_gamma   90.00
#
_symmetry.space_group_name_H-M   'P 1'
#
loop_
_entity.id
_entity.type
_entity.pdbx_description
1 polymer ?
#
loop_
_entity_poly.entity_id
_entity_poly.type
_entity_poly.pdbx_seq_one_letter_code
_entity_poly.pdbx_strand_id
1 'polypeptide(L)'
;MASAAVLRHQPPLPSSNIIIKTNTTHKISSRRLVIRAAAGNTEKMATEKMGIKIEKNPDESKLTSLGVRTWPKWGCPPSKFPWTYDSKETCFLLKGKVKVIPDGYDDFVEFGAGDLVEFPKGMKCTWDVTETVDKHYKFE
;
A
#
# COMPACT_ATOMS: atom_id res chain seq x y z
N MET A 1 13.23 7.38 -29.48
CA MET A 1 12.51 7.95 -28.31
C MET A 1 11.59 6.88 -27.80
N ALA A 2 11.92 6.22 -26.68
CA ALA A 2 11.03 5.24 -26.08
C ALA A 2 9.83 5.99 -25.51
N SER A 3 8.68 5.91 -26.20
CA SER A 3 7.40 6.22 -25.58
C SER A 3 7.26 5.29 -24.39
N ALA A 4 7.54 5.80 -23.19
CA ALA A 4 7.05 5.20 -21.97
C ALA A 4 5.53 5.21 -22.11
N ALA A 5 4.97 4.08 -22.51
CA ALA A 5 3.53 3.88 -22.50
C ALA A 5 3.10 4.10 -21.05
N VAL A 6 2.54 5.28 -20.81
CA VAL A 6 1.93 5.69 -19.55
C VAL A 6 0.69 4.83 -19.40
N LEU A 7 0.90 3.63 -18.89
CA LEU A 7 -0.15 2.64 -18.73
C LEU A 7 -1.05 3.11 -17.59
N ARG A 8 -2.36 3.04 -17.79
CA ARG A 8 -3.39 2.99 -16.73
C ARG A 8 -3.24 1.73 -15.84
N HIS A 9 -2.02 1.25 -15.67
CA HIS A 9 -1.69 0.01 -15.00
C HIS A 9 -0.64 0.34 -13.93
N GLN A 10 -0.68 -0.42 -12.85
CA GLN A 10 0.31 -0.37 -11.78
C GLN A 10 1.75 -0.46 -12.32
N PRO A 11 2.75 0.03 -11.56
CA PRO A 11 4.14 -0.04 -11.98
C PRO A 11 4.51 -1.45 -12.41
N PRO A 12 5.20 -1.61 -13.56
CA PRO A 12 5.69 -2.91 -13.96
C PRO A 12 6.58 -3.43 -12.83
N LEU A 13 6.30 -4.66 -12.40
CA LEU A 13 7.09 -5.28 -11.35
C LEU A 13 8.56 -5.27 -11.78
N PRO A 14 9.48 -4.71 -10.99
CA PRO A 14 10.88 -4.77 -11.32
C PRO A 14 11.25 -6.24 -11.42
N SER A 15 11.83 -6.63 -12.56
CA SER A 15 12.25 -8.00 -12.87
C SER A 15 13.26 -8.45 -11.82
N SER A 16 12.74 -8.98 -10.72
CA SER A 16 13.54 -9.42 -9.60
C SER A 16 13.95 -10.86 -9.92
N ASN A 17 15.24 -11.11 -10.07
CA ASN A 17 15.79 -12.46 -10.04
C ASN A 17 15.46 -13.07 -8.67
N ILE A 18 14.40 -13.88 -8.65
CA ILE A 18 13.92 -14.56 -7.46
C ILE A 18 14.97 -15.63 -7.09
N ILE A 19 15.78 -15.37 -6.07
CA ILE A 19 16.44 -16.44 -5.32
C ILE A 19 15.42 -16.92 -4.29
N ILE A 20 14.71 -17.99 -4.63
CA ILE A 20 13.88 -18.72 -3.67
C ILE A 20 14.84 -19.38 -2.67
N LYS A 21 14.98 -18.81 -1.47
CA LYS A 21 15.50 -19.55 -0.31
C LYS A 21 14.31 -20.02 0.50
N THR A 22 13.86 -21.24 0.18
CA THR A 22 13.03 -22.05 1.08
C THR A 22 13.82 -22.31 2.36
N ASN A 23 13.26 -21.99 3.53
CA ASN A 23 13.68 -22.69 4.73
C ASN A 23 12.50 -23.06 5.64
N THR A 24 12.61 -24.28 6.12
CA THR A 24 11.63 -25.14 6.77
C THR A 24 11.53 -24.85 8.28
N THR A 25 10.30 -24.94 8.82
CA THR A 25 9.86 -25.29 10.19
C THR A 25 10.65 -24.77 11.39
N HIS A 26 9.96 -24.11 12.35
CA HIS A 26 10.01 -24.50 13.77
C HIS A 26 8.91 -23.88 14.66
N LYS A 27 8.24 -24.79 15.40
CA LYS A 27 7.69 -24.72 16.76
C LYS A 27 6.69 -23.62 17.16
N ILE A 28 5.46 -24.11 17.34
CA ILE A 28 4.45 -23.70 18.31
C ILE A 28 5.10 -23.38 19.67
N SER A 29 4.82 -22.20 20.22
CA SER A 29 4.91 -21.94 21.66
C SER A 29 3.79 -20.99 22.09
N SER A 30 2.90 -21.56 22.90
CA SER A 30 1.74 -20.94 23.50
C SER A 30 2.12 -19.75 24.39
N ARG A 31 1.54 -18.58 24.13
CA ARG A 31 1.14 -17.63 25.19
C ARG A 31 -0.22 -17.04 24.86
N ARG A 32 -1.21 -17.48 25.63
CA ARG A 32 -2.56 -16.94 25.71
C ARG A 32 -2.46 -15.51 26.25
N LEU A 33 -2.62 -14.49 25.40
CA LEU A 33 -2.82 -13.13 25.87
C LEU A 33 -4.33 -12.90 26.03
N VAL A 34 -4.73 -12.73 27.28
CA VAL A 34 -6.08 -12.39 27.71
C VAL A 34 -6.48 -11.02 27.16
N ILE A 35 -7.71 -10.96 26.68
CA ILE A 35 -8.43 -9.81 26.15
C ILE A 35 -8.48 -8.69 27.20
N ARG A 36 -8.09 -7.48 26.79
CA ARG A 36 -8.70 -6.24 27.29
C ARG A 36 -9.15 -5.45 26.07
N ALA A 37 -10.42 -5.63 25.73
CA ALA A 37 -11.13 -4.72 24.84
C ALA A 37 -11.20 -3.36 25.55
N ALA A 38 -10.30 -2.46 25.19
CA ALA A 38 -10.56 -1.04 25.36
C ALA A 38 -11.34 -0.61 24.12
N ALA A 39 -12.62 -0.31 24.31
CA ALA A 39 -13.40 0.50 23.39
C ALA A 39 -12.74 1.88 23.32
N GLY A 40 -11.69 1.97 22.50
CA GLY A 40 -11.12 3.23 22.08
C GLY A 40 -11.97 3.73 20.93
N ASN A 41 -12.77 4.75 21.20
CA ASN A 41 -13.38 5.59 20.19
C ASN A 41 -12.23 6.33 19.46
N THR A 42 -11.51 5.63 18.59
CA THR A 42 -10.44 6.22 17.79
C THR A 42 -11.13 6.94 16.64
N GLU A 43 -11.23 8.25 16.78
CA GLU A 43 -11.57 9.17 15.71
C GLU A 43 -10.79 8.76 14.45
N LYS A 44 -11.52 8.16 13.50
CA LYS A 44 -11.00 7.64 12.24
C LYS A 44 -10.68 8.80 11.33
N MET A 45 -9.56 9.47 11.61
CA MET A 45 -9.11 10.60 10.83
C MET A 45 -8.22 10.09 9.69
N ALA A 46 -8.72 10.17 8.47
CA ALA A 46 -7.88 10.09 7.29
C ALA A 46 -6.79 11.17 7.41
N THR A 47 -5.54 10.75 7.49
CA THR A 47 -4.40 11.65 7.57
C THR A 47 -3.97 12.01 6.15
N GLU A 48 -4.03 13.29 5.81
CA GLU A 48 -3.45 13.78 4.56
C GLU A 48 -2.01 14.24 4.84
N LYS A 49 -1.03 13.58 4.19
CA LYS A 49 0.38 13.97 4.26
C LYS A 49 0.89 14.16 2.85
N MET A 50 1.33 15.38 2.54
CA MET A 50 1.99 15.72 1.26
C MET A 50 1.10 15.38 0.05
N GLY A 51 -0.21 15.61 0.18
CA GLY A 51 -1.23 15.32 -0.84
C GLY A 51 -1.70 13.86 -0.88
N ILE A 52 -1.06 12.94 -0.17
CA ILE A 52 -1.49 11.55 -0.05
C ILE A 52 -2.45 11.43 1.13
N LYS A 53 -3.64 10.90 0.91
CA LYS A 53 -4.58 10.61 2.00
C LYS A 53 -4.42 9.16 2.45
N ILE A 54 -4.26 8.97 3.74
CA ILE A 54 -4.10 7.66 4.38
C ILE A 54 -5.16 7.51 5.44
N GLU A 55 -6.07 6.58 5.23
CA GLU A 55 -7.04 6.15 6.21
C GLU A 55 -6.57 4.83 6.83
N LYS A 56 -6.12 4.91 8.08
CA LYS A 56 -5.65 3.74 8.82
C LYS A 56 -6.84 2.95 9.37
N ASN A 57 -6.92 1.67 9.04
CA ASN A 57 -7.96 0.77 9.51
C ASN A 57 -9.40 1.30 9.25
N PRO A 58 -9.77 1.51 7.96
CA PRO A 58 -11.12 1.93 7.58
C PRO A 58 -12.17 0.92 8.06
N ASP A 59 -13.41 1.37 8.28
CA ASP A 59 -14.52 0.45 8.60
C ASP A 59 -14.73 -0.59 7.51
N GLU A 60 -15.05 -1.82 7.92
CA GLU A 60 -15.40 -2.88 6.96
C GLU A 60 -16.61 -2.48 6.10
N SER A 61 -17.56 -1.73 6.65
CA SER A 61 -18.69 -1.15 5.90
C SER A 61 -18.21 -0.23 4.77
N LYS A 62 -17.17 0.58 5.02
CA LYS A 62 -16.58 1.47 4.01
C LYS A 62 -15.86 0.68 2.93
N LEU A 63 -15.04 -0.30 3.31
CA LEU A 63 -14.35 -1.20 2.37
C LEU A 63 -15.34 -1.96 1.48
N THR A 64 -16.46 -2.40 2.05
CA THR A 64 -17.53 -3.09 1.33
C THR A 64 -18.28 -2.15 0.40
N SER A 65 -18.62 -0.94 0.85
CA SER A 65 -19.26 0.10 0.03
C SER A 65 -18.39 0.54 -1.15
N LEU A 66 -17.08 0.64 -0.94
CA LEU A 66 -16.09 0.92 -2.01
C LEU A 66 -15.87 -0.29 -2.93
N GLY A 67 -16.31 -1.49 -2.53
CA GLY A 67 -16.09 -2.71 -3.27
C GLY A 67 -14.61 -3.11 -3.34
N VAL A 68 -13.80 -2.79 -2.33
CA VAL A 68 -12.34 -3.03 -2.36
C VAL A 68 -11.99 -4.49 -2.69
N ARG A 69 -12.83 -5.43 -2.27
CA ARG A 69 -12.67 -6.87 -2.54
C ARG A 69 -12.81 -7.24 -4.03
N THR A 70 -13.49 -6.41 -4.82
CA THR A 70 -13.67 -6.62 -6.28
C THR A 70 -12.59 -5.94 -7.11
N TRP A 71 -11.78 -5.08 -6.50
CA TRP A 71 -10.70 -4.38 -7.18
C TRP A 71 -9.60 -5.36 -7.59
N PRO A 72 -8.90 -5.10 -8.72
CA PRO A 72 -7.75 -5.90 -9.10
C PRO A 72 -6.69 -5.90 -8.00
N LYS A 73 -6.02 -7.04 -7.85
CA LYS A 73 -4.89 -7.20 -6.94
C LYS A 73 -3.59 -6.91 -7.65
N TRP A 74 -2.67 -6.28 -6.93
CA TRP A 74 -1.29 -6.11 -7.35
C TRP A 74 -0.38 -6.47 -6.19
N GLY A 75 0.70 -7.17 -6.50
CA GLY A 75 1.69 -7.54 -5.51
C GLY A 75 3.10 -7.31 -6.03
N CYS A 76 3.98 -6.78 -5.18
CA CYS A 76 5.33 -6.40 -5.55
C CYS A 76 6.35 -6.77 -4.47
N PRO A 77 7.49 -7.39 -4.86
CA PRO A 77 8.57 -7.65 -3.94
C PRO A 77 9.23 -6.34 -3.46
N PRO A 78 10.03 -6.41 -2.39
CA PRO A 78 10.82 -5.27 -1.92
C PRO A 78 11.66 -4.69 -3.05
N SER A 79 11.40 -3.42 -3.37
CA SER A 79 12.00 -2.73 -4.51
C SER A 79 11.76 -1.23 -4.41
N LYS A 80 12.62 -0.45 -5.06
CA LYS A 80 12.54 1.01 -5.10
C LYS A 80 12.43 1.48 -6.54
N PHE A 81 11.37 2.23 -6.87
CA PHE A 81 11.15 2.72 -8.22
C PHE A 81 10.39 4.05 -8.24
N PRO A 82 10.69 4.94 -9.21
CA PRO A 82 9.91 6.16 -9.42
C PRO A 82 8.56 5.82 -10.06
N TRP A 83 7.52 6.53 -9.64
CA TRP A 83 6.15 6.38 -10.15
C TRP A 83 5.48 7.74 -10.36
N THR A 84 4.58 7.81 -11.33
CA THR A 84 3.76 8.98 -11.60
C THR A 84 2.31 8.56 -11.76
N TYR A 85 1.42 9.23 -11.05
CA TYR A 85 -0.01 9.00 -11.11
C TYR A 85 -0.65 9.89 -12.17
N ASP A 86 -1.09 9.34 -13.29
CA ASP A 86 -1.82 10.10 -14.32
C ASP A 86 -3.31 10.27 -14.02
N SER A 87 -3.82 9.49 -13.08
CA SER A 87 -5.20 9.50 -12.60
C SER A 87 -5.21 9.38 -11.09
N LYS A 88 -6.34 9.70 -10.48
CA LYS A 88 -6.52 9.49 -9.05
C LYS A 88 -6.51 7.98 -8.80
N GLU A 89 -5.65 7.51 -7.91
CA GLU A 89 -5.57 6.10 -7.54
C GLU A 89 -5.97 5.93 -6.08
N THR A 90 -6.91 5.03 -5.82
CA THR A 90 -7.20 4.54 -4.48
C THR A 90 -6.70 3.12 -4.36
N CYS A 91 -5.90 2.83 -3.35
CA CYS A 91 -5.40 1.50 -3.08
C CYS A 91 -5.56 1.11 -1.60
N PHE A 92 -5.86 -0.15 -1.36
CA PHE A 92 -5.97 -0.72 -0.03
C PHE A 92 -4.88 -1.78 0.15
N LEU A 93 -3.99 -1.58 1.12
CA LEU A 93 -2.90 -2.51 1.36
C LEU A 93 -3.41 -3.68 2.21
N LEU A 94 -3.27 -4.89 1.67
CA LEU A 94 -3.53 -6.13 2.39
C LEU A 94 -2.32 -6.57 3.21
N LYS A 95 -1.12 -6.35 2.67
CA LYS A 95 0.15 -6.78 3.27
C LYS A 95 1.27 -5.85 2.82
N GLY A 96 2.31 -5.80 3.64
CA GLY A 96 3.58 -5.14 3.32
C GLY A 96 3.72 -3.78 3.96
N LYS A 97 4.85 -3.14 3.66
CA LYS A 97 5.20 -1.81 4.13
C LYS A 97 5.87 -1.05 2.98
N VAL A 98 5.40 0.17 2.78
CA VAL A 98 5.85 1.05 1.70
C VAL A 98 6.14 2.42 2.27
N LYS A 99 7.22 3.02 1.78
CA LYS A 99 7.52 4.44 1.95
C LYS A 99 7.37 5.11 0.59
N VAL A 100 6.52 6.12 0.52
CA VAL A 100 6.37 6.96 -0.67
C VAL A 100 7.04 8.28 -0.42
N ILE A 101 7.95 8.67 -1.30
CA ILE A 101 8.67 9.94 -1.26
C ILE A 101 8.13 10.81 -2.39
N PRO A 102 7.25 11.77 -2.12
CA PRO A 102 6.74 12.71 -3.12
C PRO A 102 7.90 13.52 -3.74
N ASP A 103 7.85 13.74 -5.04
CA ASP A 103 8.84 14.57 -5.73
C ASP A 103 8.77 16.02 -5.23
N GLY A 104 9.93 16.62 -4.92
CA GLY A 104 10.02 17.97 -4.37
C GLY A 104 9.89 18.07 -2.84
N TYR A 105 9.84 16.95 -2.12
CA TYR A 105 9.88 16.92 -0.66
C TYR A 105 11.05 16.06 -0.15
N ASP A 106 11.68 16.49 0.94
CA ASP A 106 12.71 15.70 1.66
C ASP A 106 12.12 14.64 2.61
N ASP A 107 10.82 14.72 2.87
CA ASP A 107 10.09 13.81 3.74
C ASP A 107 9.53 12.59 2.98
N PHE A 108 9.13 11.57 3.74
CA PHE A 108 8.43 10.39 3.20
C PHE A 108 7.12 10.15 3.93
N VAL A 109 6.24 9.40 3.27
CA VAL A 109 4.96 8.94 3.80
C VAL A 109 5.00 7.42 3.90
N GLU A 110 4.89 6.89 5.12
CA GLU A 110 4.89 5.44 5.38
C GLU A 110 3.48 4.93 5.64
N PHE A 111 3.10 3.85 4.95
CA PHE A 111 1.86 3.13 5.16
C PHE A 111 2.07 1.62 4.97
N GLY A 112 1.13 0.82 5.48
CA GLY A 112 1.26 -0.63 5.49
C GLY A 112 -0.09 -1.37 5.44
N ALA A 113 -0.03 -2.65 5.79
CA ALA A 113 -1.21 -3.52 5.82
C ALA A 113 -2.37 -2.92 6.62
N GLY A 114 -3.57 -2.89 6.03
CA GLY A 114 -4.78 -2.33 6.62
C GLY A 114 -5.01 -0.84 6.34
N ASP A 115 -4.08 -0.17 5.64
CA ASP A 115 -4.23 1.24 5.29
C ASP A 115 -4.90 1.40 3.90
N LEU A 116 -5.87 2.30 3.82
CA LEU A 116 -6.47 2.76 2.57
C LEU A 116 -5.82 4.07 2.16
N VAL A 117 -5.18 4.08 1.01
CA VAL A 117 -4.36 5.19 0.53
C VAL A 117 -4.92 5.73 -0.78
N GLU A 118 -5.09 7.04 -0.86
CA GLU A 118 -5.52 7.75 -2.05
C GLU A 118 -4.43 8.70 -2.52
N PHE A 119 -4.04 8.55 -3.79
CA PHE A 119 -3.04 9.36 -4.47
C PHE A 119 -3.72 10.34 -5.45
N PRO A 120 -3.36 11.63 -5.42
CA PRO A 120 -3.94 12.61 -6.31
C PRO A 120 -3.38 12.46 -7.73
N LYS A 121 -4.22 12.82 -8.71
CA LYS A 121 -3.84 12.88 -10.12
C LYS A 121 -2.68 13.87 -10.33
N GLY A 122 -1.71 13.47 -11.15
CA GLY A 122 -0.52 14.24 -11.50
C GLY A 122 0.65 14.08 -10.53
N MET A 123 0.48 13.32 -9.44
CA MET A 123 1.53 13.18 -8.42
C MET A 123 2.71 12.36 -8.93
N LYS A 124 3.92 12.88 -8.72
CA LYS A 124 5.19 12.18 -8.93
C LYS A 124 5.74 11.77 -7.57
N CYS A 125 6.16 10.52 -7.43
CA CYS A 125 6.76 10.05 -6.19
C CYS A 125 7.67 8.85 -6.43
N THR A 126 8.54 8.56 -5.47
CA THR A 126 9.32 7.33 -5.44
C THR A 126 8.70 6.37 -4.45
N TRP A 127 8.36 5.17 -4.91
CA TRP A 127 7.96 4.06 -4.06
C TRP A 127 9.22 3.33 -3.58
N ASP A 128 9.34 3.17 -2.26
CA ASP A 128 10.36 2.36 -1.60
C ASP A 128 9.64 1.26 -0.80
N VAL A 129 9.54 0.09 -1.41
CA VAL A 129 8.86 -1.09 -0.87
C VAL A 129 9.87 -1.84 -0.02
N THR A 130 9.71 -1.77 1.30
CA THR A 130 10.61 -2.45 2.24
C THR A 130 10.22 -3.90 2.50
N GLU A 131 8.92 -4.21 2.39
CA GLU A 131 8.37 -5.55 2.55
C GLU A 131 7.42 -5.86 1.39
N THR A 132 7.33 -7.13 0.98
CA THR A 132 6.43 -7.56 -0.09
C THR A 132 5.03 -7.00 0.10
N VAL A 133 4.58 -6.22 -0.87
CA VAL A 133 3.26 -5.57 -0.86
C VAL A 133 2.27 -6.46 -1.55
N ASP A 134 1.08 -6.57 -0.96
CA ASP A 134 -0.14 -6.98 -1.64
C ASP A 134 -1.17 -5.88 -1.43
N LYS A 135 -1.75 -5.36 -2.51
CA LYS A 135 -2.76 -4.31 -2.44
C LYS A 135 -3.88 -4.52 -3.46
N HIS A 136 -5.06 -4.04 -3.11
CA HIS A 136 -6.14 -3.78 -4.07
C HIS A 136 -5.98 -2.35 -4.59
N TYR A 137 -6.24 -2.11 -5.87
CA TYR A 137 -6.14 -0.78 -6.46
C TYR A 137 -7.31 -0.48 -7.39
N LYS A 138 -7.71 0.79 -7.44
CA LYS A 138 -8.73 1.32 -8.35
C LYS A 138 -8.26 2.68 -8.86
N PHE A 139 -8.35 2.86 -10.17
CA PHE A 139 -8.14 4.15 -10.82
C PHE A 139 -9.49 4.84 -11.04
N GLU A 140 -9.54 6.16 -10.87
CA GLU A 140 -10.65 7.05 -11.23
C GLU A 140 -10.28 8.04 -12.35
#